data_AF-A0A842NB97-F1
#
_entry.id   AF-A0A842NB97-F1
#
_cell.length_a   1.000
_cell.length_b   1.000
_cell.length_c   1.000
_cell.angle_alpha   90.00
_cell.angle_beta   90.00
_cell.angle_gamma   90.00
#
_symmetry.space_group_name_H-M   'P 1'
#
loop_
_entity.id
_entity.type
_entity.pdbx_description
1 polymer ?
#
loop_
_entity_poly.entity_id
_entity_poly.type
_entity_poly.pdbx_seq_one_letter_code
_entity_poly.pdbx_strand_id
1 'polypeptide(L)'
;MLPNKCSIREGDKDCVNPPEYLITIVSGNDEFMIGITCEKHKESVSLKIGSLQNDGKIPKGTVKFENLKSVQTDCIRGDPDDLIQL
;
A
#
# COMPACT_ATOMS: atom_id res chain seq x y z
N MET A 1 4.58 -1.11 12.23
CA MET A 1 3.33 -0.35 12.47
C MET A 1 2.87 0.25 11.15
N LEU A 2 1.58 0.17 10.82
CA LEU A 2 1.03 0.83 9.63
C LEU A 2 1.02 2.35 9.84
N PRO A 3 1.20 3.16 8.79
CA PRO A 3 1.14 4.61 8.90
C PRO A 3 -0.23 5.06 9.42
N ASN A 4 -0.25 6.03 10.33
CA ASN A 4 -1.50 6.65 10.83
C ASN A 4 -2.21 7.54 9.79
N LYS A 5 -1.56 7.77 8.65
CA LYS A 5 -2.00 8.71 7.61
C LYS A 5 -1.88 8.06 6.25
N CYS A 6 -2.84 8.34 5.38
CA CYS A 6 -2.81 7.86 4.01
C CYS A 6 -1.66 8.52 3.22
N SER A 7 -1.09 7.82 2.23
CA SER A 7 0.14 8.27 1.53
C SER A 7 -0.10 9.38 0.49
N ILE A 8 -1.26 10.03 0.51
CA ILE A 8 -1.70 11.00 -0.50
C ILE A 8 -1.52 12.42 0.04
N ARG A 9 -0.97 13.29 -0.81
CA ARG A 9 -0.88 14.74 -0.58
C ARG A 9 -1.84 15.45 -1.52
N GLU A 10 -2.69 16.31 -0.96
CA GLU A 10 -3.53 17.24 -1.72
C GLU A 10 -2.90 18.63 -1.64
N GLY A 11 -2.26 19.05 -2.73
CA GLY A 11 -1.43 20.26 -2.73
C GLY A 11 -0.26 20.11 -1.76
N ASP A 12 -0.13 21.05 -0.83
CA ASP A 12 0.92 21.04 0.20
C ASP A 12 0.56 20.25 1.47
N LYS A 13 -0.69 19.80 1.62
CA LYS A 13 -1.16 19.16 2.86
C LYS A 13 -1.19 17.64 2.73
N ASP A 14 -0.57 16.97 3.69
CA ASP A 14 -0.71 15.53 3.88
C ASP A 14 -2.12 15.17 4.33
N CYS A 15 -2.67 14.12 3.73
CA CYS A 15 -3.88 13.47 4.18
C CYS A 15 -3.77 13.11 5.68
N VAL A 16 -4.77 13.51 6.46
CA VAL A 16 -4.85 13.17 7.89
C VAL A 16 -5.68 11.93 8.17
N ASN A 17 -6.35 11.39 7.15
CA ASN A 17 -7.21 10.22 7.31
C ASN A 17 -6.34 8.95 7.41
N PRO A 18 -6.75 7.99 8.26
CA PRO A 18 -6.10 6.69 8.31
C PRO A 18 -6.27 5.96 6.98
N PRO A 19 -5.29 5.13 6.58
CA PRO A 19 -5.41 4.27 5.41
C PRO A 19 -6.37 3.10 5.70
N GLU A 20 -7.26 2.83 4.74
CA GLU A 20 -8.28 1.78 4.84
C GLU A 20 -8.14 0.74 3.73
N TYR A 21 -7.47 1.10 2.65
CA TYR A 21 -7.32 0.27 1.47
C TYR A 21 -5.84 0.12 1.08
N LEU A 22 -5.46 -1.12 0.82
CA LEU A 22 -4.24 -1.49 0.11
C LEU A 22 -4.50 -1.43 -1.39
N ILE A 23 -3.57 -0.84 -2.12
CA ILE A 23 -3.65 -0.71 -3.57
C ILE A 23 -2.60 -1.62 -4.19
N THR A 24 -3.09 -2.56 -5.00
CA THR A 24 -2.25 -3.46 -5.78
C THR A 24 -2.57 -3.35 -7.27
N ILE A 25 -1.60 -3.70 -8.11
CA ILE A 25 -1.78 -3.83 -9.55
C ILE A 25 -1.53 -5.28 -9.92
N VAL A 26 -2.56 -5.92 -10.46
CA VAL A 26 -2.47 -7.28 -10.98
C VAL A 26 -2.11 -7.21 -12.46
N SER A 27 -0.95 -7.73 -12.83
CA SER A 27 -0.46 -7.80 -14.20
C SER A 27 -0.10 -9.24 -14.54
N GLY A 28 -0.94 -9.90 -15.34
CA GLY A 28 -0.77 -11.34 -15.62
C GLY A 28 -0.95 -12.18 -14.35
N ASN A 29 0.12 -12.86 -13.94
CA ASN A 29 0.17 -13.69 -12.72
C ASN A 29 0.86 -12.98 -11.54
N ASP A 30 1.34 -11.75 -11.74
CA ASP A 30 2.05 -11.00 -10.72
C ASP A 30 1.13 -9.94 -10.09
N GLU A 31 1.30 -9.71 -8.79
CA GLU A 31 0.60 -8.66 -8.05
C GLU A 31 1.62 -7.72 -7.40
N PHE A 32 1.52 -6.43 -7.73
CA PHE A 32 2.45 -5.40 -7.26
C PHE A 32 1.77 -4.48 -6.26
N MET A 33 2.29 -4.40 -5.03
CA MET A 33 1.84 -3.41 -4.05
C MET A 33 2.35 -2.02 -4.42
N ILE A 34 1.43 -1.07 -4.62
CA ILE A 34 1.76 0.32 -4.97
C ILE A 34 1.71 1.23 -3.76
N GLY A 35 0.75 1.02 -2.85
CA GLY A 35 0.60 1.85 -1.67
C GLY A 35 -0.71 1.64 -0.94
N ILE A 36 -1.03 2.59 -0.07
CA ILE A 36 -2.23 2.57 0.77
C ILE A 36 -2.98 3.91 0.65
N THR A 37 -4.31 3.85 0.69
CA THR A 37 -5.19 5.03 0.60
C THR A 37 -6.32 4.98 1.61
N CYS A 38 -6.90 6.15 1.91
CA CYS A 38 -8.18 6.25 2.60
C CYS A 38 -9.36 6.18 1.61
N GLU A 39 -10.58 6.00 2.10
CA GLU A 39 -11.77 5.97 1.26
C GLU A 39 -11.96 7.23 0.41
N LYS A 40 -11.71 8.41 1.00
CA LYS A 40 -11.89 9.71 0.31
C LYS A 40 -10.99 9.87 -0.92
N HIS A 41 -9.80 9.29 -0.92
CA HIS A 41 -8.83 9.43 -2.01
C HIS A 41 -8.87 8.26 -3.00
N LYS A 42 -9.71 7.25 -2.78
CA LYS A 42 -9.78 6.05 -3.62
C LYS A 42 -9.94 6.36 -5.11
N GLU A 43 -10.88 7.25 -5.46
CA GLU A 43 -11.15 7.63 -6.85
C GLU A 43 -10.03 8.49 -7.45
N SER A 44 -9.49 9.45 -6.69
CA SER A 44 -8.37 10.28 -7.15
C SER A 44 -7.13 9.43 -7.43
N VAL A 45 -6.86 8.45 -6.57
CA VAL A 45 -5.72 7.54 -6.72
C VAL A 45 -5.91 6.57 -7.87
N SER A 46 -7.11 6.03 -8.08
CA SER A 46 -7.36 5.15 -9.23
C SER A 46 -7.14 5.88 -10.56
N LEU A 47 -7.62 7.12 -10.67
CA LEU A 47 -7.38 7.98 -11.83
C LEU A 47 -5.89 8.24 -12.03
N LYS A 48 -5.16 8.58 -10.96
CA LYS A 48 -3.72 8.86 -11.02
C LYS A 48 -2.92 7.63 -11.44
N ILE A 49 -3.25 6.46 -10.91
CA ILE A 49 -2.62 5.19 -11.31
C ILE A 49 -2.91 4.91 -12.78
N GLY A 50 -4.14 5.11 -13.25
CA GLY A 50 -4.49 5.00 -14.66
C GLY A 50 -3.65 5.92 -15.55
N SER A 51 -3.44 7.18 -15.16
CA SER A 51 -2.54 8.08 -15.89
C SER A 51 -1.08 7.59 -15.88
N LEU A 52 -0.58 7.08 -14.75
CA LEU A 52 0.79 6.58 -14.62
C LEU A 52 1.04 5.28 -15.40
N GLN A 53 0.03 4.41 -15.52
CA GLN A 53 0.10 3.23 -16.40
C GLN A 53 0.12 3.63 -17.88
N ASN A 54 -0.62 4.67 -18.26
CA ASN A 54 -0.60 5.21 -19.63
C ASN A 54 0.76 5.85 -19.96
N ASP A 55 1.37 6.56 -19.00
CA ASP A 55 2.70 7.16 -19.12
C ASP A 55 3.84 6.10 -19.07
N GLY A 56 3.52 4.84 -18.80
CA GLY A 56 4.49 3.74 -18.73
C GLY A 56 5.38 3.74 -17.48
N LYS A 57 5.05 4.55 -16.46
CA LYS A 57 5.80 4.63 -15.19
C LYS A 57 5.48 3.50 -14.22
N ILE A 58 4.33 2.86 -14.39
CA ILE A 58 3.83 1.77 -13.55
C ILE A 58 3.39 0.62 -14.48
N PRO A 59 3.56 -0.66 -14.08
CA PRO A 59 3.11 -1.80 -14.87
C PRO A 59 1.63 -1.67 -15.25
N LYS A 60 1.32 -2.03 -16.50
CA LYS A 60 -0.06 -2.09 -16.99
C LYS A 60 -0.78 -3.27 -16.33
N GLY A 61 -1.94 -3.03 -15.78
CA GLY A 61 -2.69 -4.07 -15.08
C GLY A 61 -3.96 -3.54 -14.43
N THR A 62 -4.71 -4.45 -13.83
CA THR A 62 -5.94 -4.13 -13.13
C THR A 62 -5.62 -3.61 -11.74
N VAL A 63 -6.10 -2.40 -11.42
CA VAL A 63 -5.98 -1.84 -10.08
C VAL A 63 -6.97 -2.54 -9.15
N LYS A 64 -6.47 -3.13 -8.07
CA LYS A 64 -7.26 -3.80 -7.05
C LYS A 64 -7.14 -3.04 -5.73
N PHE A 65 -8.26 -2.92 -5.04
CA PHE A 65 -8.36 -2.29 -3.72
C PHE A 65 -8.78 -3.35 -2.71
N GLU A 66 -7.93 -3.61 -1.72
CA GLU A 66 -8.19 -4.59 -0.67
C GLU A 66 -8.29 -3.87 0.68
N ASN A 67 -9.24 -4.26 1.54
CA ASN A 67 -9.34 -3.67 2.87
C ASN A 67 -8.12 -4.03 3.73
N LEU A 68 -7.50 -3.01 4.32
CA LEU A 68 -6.40 -3.19 5.26
C LEU A 68 -6.91 -3.81 6.56
N LYS A 69 -6.31 -4.94 6.95
CA LYS A 69 -6.44 -5.48 8.31
C LYS A 69 -5.18 -5.13 9.09
N SER A 70 -5.35 -4.41 10.20
CA SER A 70 -4.25 -4.16 11.12
C SER A 70 -3.91 -5.44 11.87
N VAL A 71 -2.67 -5.90 11.70
CA VAL A 71 -2.08 -6.97 12.52
C VAL A 71 -0.94 -6.35 13.31
N GLN A 72 -1.00 -6.47 14.64
CA GLN A 72 0.07 -6.07 15.53
C GLN A 72 0.84 -7.32 15.93
N THR A 73 2.11 -7.37 15.58
CA THR A 73 3.06 -8.35 16.07
C THR A 73 4.15 -7.62 16.84
N ASP A 74 4.59 -8.20 17.95
CA ASP A 74 5.81 -7.74 18.61
C ASP A 74 7.00 -7.96 17.67
N CYS A 75 7.78 -6.90 17.46
CA CYS A 75 9.01 -6.98 16.68
C CYS A 75 10.08 -7.61 17.56
N ILE A 76 10.22 -8.92 17.49
CA ILE A 76 11.23 -9.68 18.21
C ILE A 76 12.47 -9.75 17.31
N ARG A 77 13.59 -9.18 17.76
CA ARG A 77 14.89 -9.46 17.15
C ARG A 77 15.32 -10.83 17.65
N GLY A 78 15.37 -11.82 16.76
CA GLY A 78 16.07 -13.07 17.07
C GLY A 78 17.55 -12.77 17.15
N ASP A 79 18.14 -12.89 18.34
CA ASP A 79 19.59 -12.97 18.46
C ASP A 79 20.02 -14.34 17.89
N PRO A 80 21.18 -14.47 17.23
CA PRO A 80 21.65 -15.77 16.74
C PRO A 80 21.77 -16.85 17.85
N ASP A 81 21.82 -16.44 19.12
CA ASP A 81 21.81 -17.31 20.30
C ASP A 81 20.40 -17.82 20.68
N ASP A 82 19.32 -17.18 20.21
CA ASP A 82 17.93 -17.64 20.38
C ASP A 82 17.56 -18.80 19.43
N LEU A 83 18.45 -19.17 18.52
CA LEU A 83 18.24 -20.30 17.62
C LEU A 83 18.55 -21.61 18.37
N ILE A 84 17.52 -22.39 18.66
CA ILE A 84 17.68 -23.76 19.17
C ILE A 84 18.44 -24.59 18.11
N GLN A 85 19.68 -24.94 18.42
CA GLN A 85 20.43 -25.94 17.65
C GLN A 85 19.87 -27.33 18.01
N LEU A 86 19.28 -28.02 17.01
CA LEU A 86 18.92 -29.43 17.09
C LEU A 86 20.13 -30.34 16.84
#